data_AF-A0A2N6T7U3-F1
#
_entry.id   AF-A0A2N6T7U3-F1
#
_cell.length_a   1.000
_cell.length_b   1.000
_cell.length_c   1.000
_cell.angle_alpha   90.00
_cell.angle_beta   90.00
_cell.angle_gamma   90.00
#
_symmetry.space_group_name_H-M   'P 1'
#
loop_
_entity.id
_entity.type
_entity.pdbx_description
1 polymer ?
#
loop_
_entity_poly.entity_id
_entity_poly.type
_entity_poly.pdbx_seq_one_letter_code
_entity_poly.pdbx_strand_id
1 'polypeptide(L)'
;MTRQLKGNITSETRGTTEIVRISNPAKRNALEPDSYWAIGDAVNAANANPDIRCVIITGDESAFCSGMDLQAFLSENSAEAASHSLGGIEHVIYAITRADVPVIAAAEGAIAGIGASLACACDLIVAGQSAFITLPFGRIGLMPDGGAVATLAASVGRHRAMRLVLRQGAHPCGRRHADGARGRDHGRPCPRPRTRVGRGIPVLPARRRRPDQTRRQPGLLASTAT
;
A
#
# COMPACT_ATOMS: atom_id res chain seq x y z
N MET A 1 3.88 -22.81 -6.35
CA MET A 1 5.36 -22.77 -6.46
C MET A 1 5.80 -21.33 -6.24
N THR A 2 6.72 -21.09 -5.31
CA THR A 2 7.23 -19.74 -5.01
C THR A 2 8.26 -19.32 -6.05
N ARG A 3 8.15 -18.10 -6.56
CA ARG A 3 9.03 -17.47 -7.55
C ARG A 3 9.82 -16.35 -6.88
N GLN A 4 11.13 -16.30 -7.12
CA GLN A 4 11.95 -15.15 -6.75
C GLN A 4 11.77 -14.06 -7.82
N LEU A 5 11.49 -12.84 -7.39
CA LEU A 5 11.46 -11.65 -8.25
C LEU A 5 12.70 -10.79 -7.96
N LYS A 6 12.83 -9.66 -8.69
CA LYS A 6 13.91 -8.69 -8.43
C LYS A 6 13.81 -8.10 -7.03
N GLY A 7 14.95 -7.61 -6.54
CA GLY A 7 15.08 -7.11 -5.18
C GLY A 7 14.77 -8.18 -4.15
N ASN A 8 14.13 -7.77 -3.07
CA ASN A 8 13.82 -8.64 -1.93
C ASN A 8 12.38 -9.21 -1.98
N ILE A 9 11.88 -9.49 -3.18
CA ILE A 9 10.48 -9.86 -3.42
C ILE A 9 10.36 -11.31 -3.87
N THR A 10 9.39 -12.02 -3.31
CA THR A 10 8.95 -13.34 -3.78
C THR A 10 7.48 -13.31 -4.12
N SER A 11 7.04 -14.21 -5.00
CA SER A 11 5.62 -14.35 -5.34
C SER A 11 5.18 -15.81 -5.37
N GLU A 12 3.97 -16.10 -4.90
CA GLU A 12 3.38 -17.44 -4.98
C GLU A 12 1.90 -17.35 -5.35
N THR A 13 1.46 -18.23 -6.24
CA THR A 13 0.05 -18.38 -6.57
C THR A 13 -0.56 -19.48 -5.71
N ARG A 14 -1.64 -19.17 -4.99
CA ARG A 14 -2.44 -20.12 -4.22
C ARG A 14 -3.89 -20.08 -4.69
N GLY A 15 -4.31 -21.10 -5.45
CA GLY A 15 -5.62 -21.10 -6.10
C GLY A 15 -5.76 -19.90 -7.03
N THR A 16 -6.72 -19.03 -6.75
CA THR A 16 -7.00 -17.81 -7.53
C THR A 16 -6.38 -16.54 -6.93
N THR A 17 -5.44 -16.68 -5.99
CA THR A 17 -4.79 -15.55 -5.30
C THR A 17 -3.30 -15.51 -5.60
N GLU A 18 -2.79 -14.36 -6.02
CA GLU A 18 -1.35 -14.10 -6.07
C GLU A 18 -0.89 -13.46 -4.77
N ILE A 19 0.12 -14.04 -4.12
CA ILE A 19 0.70 -13.53 -2.88
C ILE A 19 2.09 -13.00 -3.21
N VAL A 20 2.29 -11.71 -3.05
CA VAL A 20 3.56 -10.99 -3.20
C VAL A 20 4.12 -10.72 -1.82
N ARG A 21 5.30 -11.26 -1.52
CA ARG A 21 5.94 -11.16 -0.21
C ARG A 21 7.22 -10.34 -0.29
N ILE A 22 7.31 -9.34 0.60
CA ILE A 22 8.51 -8.56 0.88
C ILE A 22 9.32 -9.32 1.94
N SER A 23 10.61 -9.55 1.70
CA SER A 23 11.46 -10.34 2.58
C SER A 23 12.86 -9.73 2.75
N ASN A 24 13.00 -8.92 3.79
CA ASN A 24 14.28 -8.48 4.36
C ASN A 24 14.13 -8.35 5.89
N PRO A 25 14.05 -9.47 6.63
CA PRO A 25 13.76 -9.46 8.07
C PRO A 25 14.80 -8.65 8.87
N ALA A 26 16.07 -8.70 8.44
CA ALA A 26 17.17 -7.97 9.08
C ALA A 26 16.96 -6.45 9.09
N LYS A 27 16.23 -5.90 8.11
CA LYS A 27 15.90 -4.48 8.00
C LYS A 27 14.39 -4.22 8.08
N ARG A 28 13.63 -5.10 8.73
CA ARG A 28 12.16 -4.97 8.88
C ARG A 28 11.44 -4.79 7.53
N ASN A 29 11.84 -5.58 6.54
CA ASN A 29 11.29 -5.56 5.19
C ASN A 29 11.44 -4.20 4.49
N ALA A 30 12.59 -3.56 4.70
CA ALA A 30 12.99 -2.40 3.90
C ALA A 30 13.08 -2.79 2.42
N LEU A 31 12.50 -1.97 1.55
CA LEU A 31 12.47 -2.17 0.11
C LEU A 31 13.77 -1.66 -0.53
N GLU A 32 14.36 -2.50 -1.37
CA GLU A 32 15.43 -2.12 -2.29
C GLU A 32 14.83 -1.41 -3.51
N PRO A 33 15.60 -0.60 -4.26
CA PRO A 33 15.07 0.15 -5.40
C PRO A 33 14.32 -0.70 -6.44
N ASP A 34 14.81 -1.90 -6.77
CA ASP A 34 14.15 -2.79 -7.73
C ASP A 34 12.91 -3.50 -7.18
N SER A 35 12.71 -3.46 -5.86
CA SER A 35 11.59 -4.12 -5.19
C SER A 35 10.26 -3.43 -5.52
N TYR A 36 10.26 -2.11 -5.66
CA TYR A 36 9.06 -1.37 -6.06
C TYR A 36 8.59 -1.80 -7.46
N TRP A 37 9.53 -1.89 -8.41
CA TRP A 37 9.28 -2.36 -9.76
C TRP A 37 8.75 -3.80 -9.76
N ALA A 38 9.40 -4.70 -9.02
CA ALA A 38 8.99 -6.10 -8.91
C ALA A 38 7.57 -6.28 -8.36
N ILE A 39 7.17 -5.50 -7.35
CA ILE A 39 5.80 -5.55 -6.80
C ILE A 39 4.81 -5.06 -7.86
N GLY A 40 5.09 -3.91 -8.50
CA GLY A 40 4.21 -3.36 -9.54
C GLY A 40 4.03 -4.33 -10.71
N ASP A 41 5.10 -4.96 -11.17
CA ASP A 41 5.07 -5.98 -12.23
C ASP A 41 4.26 -7.21 -11.82
N ALA A 42 4.41 -7.68 -10.58
CA ALA A 42 3.63 -8.79 -10.05
C ALA A 42 2.12 -8.47 -10.00
N VAL A 43 1.76 -7.26 -9.57
CA VAL A 43 0.36 -6.79 -9.55
C VAL A 43 -0.19 -6.71 -10.97
N ASN A 44 0.56 -6.14 -11.92
CA ASN A 44 0.14 -6.04 -13.32
C ASN A 44 -0.03 -7.42 -13.98
N ALA A 45 0.91 -8.34 -13.74
CA ALA A 45 0.84 -9.71 -14.24
C ALA A 45 -0.38 -10.46 -13.68
N ALA A 46 -0.65 -10.31 -12.37
CA ALA A 46 -1.85 -10.86 -11.74
C ALA A 46 -3.13 -10.24 -12.30
N ASN A 47 -3.15 -8.93 -12.55
CA ASN A 47 -4.31 -8.24 -13.12
C ASN A 47 -4.63 -8.71 -14.55
N ALA A 48 -3.59 -8.98 -15.35
CA ALA A 48 -3.74 -9.52 -16.70
C ALA A 48 -4.24 -10.97 -16.72
N ASN A 49 -3.93 -11.77 -15.70
CA ASN A 49 -4.29 -13.17 -15.63
C ASN A 49 -5.78 -13.37 -15.25
N PRO A 50 -6.63 -13.99 -16.10
CA PRO A 50 -8.05 -14.22 -15.80
C PRO A 50 -8.30 -15.20 -14.64
N ASP A 51 -7.33 -16.06 -14.31
CA ASP A 51 -7.44 -17.04 -13.21
C ASP A 51 -7.21 -16.39 -11.83
N ILE A 52 -6.56 -15.23 -11.80
CA ILE A 52 -6.31 -14.49 -10.56
C ILE A 52 -7.48 -13.56 -10.28
N ARG A 53 -7.94 -13.61 -9.03
CA ARG A 53 -9.11 -12.90 -8.52
C ARG A 53 -8.76 -11.93 -7.39
N CYS A 54 -7.56 -12.02 -6.83
CA CYS A 54 -7.08 -11.17 -5.75
C CYS A 54 -5.55 -11.17 -5.72
N VAL A 55 -4.97 -10.05 -5.30
CA VAL A 55 -3.54 -9.95 -4.97
C VAL A 55 -3.41 -9.65 -3.48
N ILE A 56 -2.51 -10.36 -2.80
CA ILE A 56 -2.12 -10.07 -1.41
C ILE A 56 -0.68 -9.60 -1.42
N ILE A 57 -0.42 -8.43 -0.86
CA ILE A 57 0.92 -7.95 -0.55
C ILE A 57 1.15 -8.14 0.95
N THR A 58 2.27 -8.75 1.33
CA THR A 58 2.57 -9.05 2.74
C THR A 58 4.06 -8.95 3.03
N GLY A 59 4.40 -8.68 4.29
CA GLY A 59 5.75 -8.89 4.83
C GLY A 59 5.84 -10.22 5.59
N ASP A 60 6.73 -10.27 6.57
CA ASP A 60 6.81 -11.32 7.59
C ASP A 60 6.13 -10.87 8.91
N GLU A 61 6.26 -11.69 9.96
CA GLU A 61 5.66 -11.43 11.28
C GLU A 61 6.26 -10.21 12.01
N SER A 62 7.50 -9.82 11.67
CA SER A 62 8.20 -8.71 12.31
C SER A 62 7.74 -7.35 11.78
N ALA A 63 7.45 -7.28 10.48
CA ALA A 63 7.02 -6.06 9.82
C ALA A 63 6.37 -6.35 8.46
N PHE A 64 5.39 -5.53 8.09
CA PHE A 64 4.93 -5.44 6.73
C PHE A 64 6.02 -4.86 5.82
N CYS A 65 6.45 -3.63 6.14
CA CYS A 65 7.47 -2.91 5.39
C CYS A 65 7.89 -1.67 6.19
N SER A 66 9.19 -1.50 6.41
CA SER A 66 9.75 -0.32 7.08
C SER A 66 9.95 0.88 6.15
N GLY A 67 9.76 0.67 4.84
CA GLY A 67 9.89 1.67 3.80
C GLY A 67 11.19 1.50 3.01
N MET A 68 11.81 2.61 2.60
CA MET A 68 13.07 2.61 1.87
C MET A 68 14.23 2.24 2.79
N ASP A 69 15.18 1.46 2.30
CA ASP A 69 16.47 1.27 2.98
C ASP A 69 17.29 2.56 2.95
N LEU A 70 17.14 3.38 4.00
CA LEU A 70 17.78 4.69 4.09
C LEU A 70 19.31 4.63 4.09
N GLN A 71 19.91 3.58 4.66
CA GLN A 71 21.36 3.45 4.66
C GLN A 71 21.88 3.20 3.23
N ALA A 72 21.22 2.30 2.50
CA ALA A 72 21.56 2.05 1.10
C ALA A 72 21.37 3.32 0.24
N PHE A 73 20.24 4.00 0.41
CA PHE A 73 19.92 5.23 -0.32
C PHE A 73 20.96 6.34 -0.09
N LEU A 74 21.33 6.60 1.17
CA LEU A 74 22.33 7.61 1.52
C LEU A 74 23.76 7.23 1.09
N SER A 75 24.05 5.94 0.92
CA SER A 75 25.36 5.49 0.46
C SER A 75 25.58 5.70 -1.04
N GLU A 76 24.52 5.57 -1.85
CA GLU A 76 24.58 5.82 -3.29
C GLU A 76 24.49 7.32 -3.60
N ASN A 77 23.58 8.04 -2.93
CA ASN A 77 23.42 9.50 -2.95
C ASN A 77 23.53 10.15 -4.35
N SER A 78 22.88 9.54 -5.35
CA SER A 78 22.84 10.04 -6.73
C SER A 78 21.43 10.45 -7.14
N ALA A 79 21.34 11.40 -8.08
CA ALA A 79 20.05 11.84 -8.62
C ALA A 79 19.35 10.73 -9.42
N GLU A 80 20.14 9.89 -10.06
CA GLU A 80 19.69 8.72 -10.83
C GLU A 80 19.04 7.68 -9.92
N ALA A 81 19.66 7.34 -8.78
CA ALA A 81 19.11 6.39 -7.82
C ALA A 81 17.80 6.89 -7.18
N ALA A 82 17.75 8.18 -6.86
CA ALA A 82 16.53 8.82 -6.38
C ALA A 82 15.41 8.79 -7.42
N SER A 83 15.74 9.09 -8.68
CA SER A 83 14.78 9.06 -9.79
C SER A 83 14.26 7.64 -10.07
N HIS A 84 15.14 6.64 -10.03
CA HIS A 84 14.77 5.23 -10.20
C HIS A 84 13.82 4.76 -9.10
N SER A 85 14.11 5.11 -7.84
CA SER A 85 13.27 4.77 -6.69
C SER A 85 11.91 5.45 -6.76
N LEU A 86 11.87 6.74 -7.11
CA LEU A 86 10.62 7.48 -7.29
C LEU A 86 9.77 6.91 -8.43
N GLY A 87 10.39 6.57 -9.56
CA GLY A 87 9.71 5.91 -10.68
C GLY A 87 9.14 4.54 -10.30
N GLY A 88 9.89 3.75 -9.52
CA GLY A 88 9.40 2.47 -8.98
C GLY A 88 8.23 2.64 -8.02
N ILE A 89 8.30 3.64 -7.13
CA ILE A 89 7.19 4.00 -6.23
C ILE A 89 5.94 4.38 -7.03
N GLU A 90 6.09 5.23 -8.05
CA GLU A 90 5.00 5.60 -8.94
C GLU A 90 4.39 4.36 -9.61
N HIS A 91 5.24 3.49 -10.18
CA HIS A 91 4.83 2.27 -10.87
C HIS A 91 3.99 1.35 -9.98
N VAL A 92 4.44 1.05 -8.76
CA VAL A 92 3.70 0.16 -7.86
C VAL A 92 2.38 0.79 -7.41
N ILE A 93 2.35 2.10 -7.11
CA ILE A 93 1.12 2.78 -6.70
C ILE A 93 0.10 2.79 -7.84
N TYR A 94 0.53 3.02 -9.09
CA TYR A 94 -0.37 2.93 -10.24
C TYR A 94 -0.85 1.50 -10.52
N ALA A 95 0.04 0.51 -10.43
CA ALA A 95 -0.35 -0.89 -10.61
C ALA A 95 -1.44 -1.29 -9.63
N ILE A 96 -1.32 -0.89 -8.36
CA ILE A 96 -2.32 -1.18 -7.32
C ILE A 96 -3.62 -0.40 -7.55
N THR A 97 -3.54 0.92 -7.69
CA THR A 97 -4.74 1.78 -7.75
C THR A 97 -5.55 1.64 -9.04
N ARG A 98 -4.95 1.06 -10.10
CA ARG A 98 -5.61 0.79 -11.39
C ARG A 98 -5.94 -0.68 -11.61
N ALA A 99 -5.62 -1.57 -10.66
CA ALA A 99 -5.97 -2.97 -10.78
C ALA A 99 -7.50 -3.17 -10.86
N ASP A 100 -7.94 -4.08 -11.73
CA ASP A 100 -9.34 -4.52 -11.80
C ASP A 100 -9.63 -5.60 -10.75
N VAL A 101 -8.59 -6.31 -10.29
CA VAL A 101 -8.67 -7.26 -9.18
C VAL A 101 -8.38 -6.56 -7.84
N PRO A 102 -9.04 -6.94 -6.75
CA PRO A 102 -8.74 -6.40 -5.42
C PRO A 102 -7.28 -6.65 -5.02
N VAL A 103 -6.63 -5.63 -4.46
CA VAL A 103 -5.29 -5.72 -3.88
C VAL A 103 -5.39 -5.49 -2.37
N ILE A 104 -4.88 -6.42 -1.58
CA ILE A 104 -4.99 -6.43 -0.12
C ILE A 104 -3.59 -6.37 0.50
N ALA A 105 -3.37 -5.44 1.42
CA ALA A 105 -2.22 -5.45 2.30
C ALA A 105 -2.52 -6.33 3.53
N ALA A 106 -1.83 -7.46 3.67
CA ALA A 106 -1.83 -8.27 4.88
C ALA A 106 -0.60 -7.87 5.72
N ALA A 107 -0.84 -7.19 6.84
CA ALA A 107 0.21 -6.47 7.54
C ALA A 107 0.33 -6.88 9.01
N GLU A 108 1.53 -7.32 9.39
CA GLU A 108 1.98 -7.48 10.76
C GLU A 108 3.03 -6.42 11.12
N GLY A 109 3.24 -6.17 12.41
CA GLY A 109 4.31 -5.31 12.91
C GLY A 109 4.37 -3.90 12.29
N ALA A 110 5.57 -3.48 11.89
CA ALA A 110 5.77 -2.13 11.38
C ALA A 110 5.19 -1.93 9.97
N ILE A 111 4.34 -0.92 9.83
CA ILE A 111 3.87 -0.36 8.56
C ILE A 111 4.39 1.09 8.50
N ALA A 112 5.58 1.30 7.94
CA ALA A 112 6.30 2.57 8.08
C ALA A 112 6.72 3.21 6.77
N GLY A 113 6.74 4.55 6.73
CA GLY A 113 7.26 5.33 5.60
C GLY A 113 6.54 4.98 4.29
N ILE A 114 7.31 4.71 3.22
CA ILE A 114 6.74 4.27 1.94
C ILE A 114 6.00 2.92 2.05
N GLY A 115 6.33 2.08 3.04
CA GLY A 115 5.55 0.88 3.34
C GLY A 115 4.11 1.20 3.79
N ALA A 116 3.93 2.32 4.50
CA ALA A 116 2.59 2.83 4.82
C ALA A 116 1.89 3.42 3.60
N SER A 117 2.62 4.09 2.71
CA SER A 117 2.08 4.56 1.42
C SER A 117 1.59 3.39 0.56
N LEU A 118 2.39 2.34 0.46
CA LEU A 118 2.08 1.10 -0.25
C LEU A 118 0.81 0.43 0.34
N ALA A 119 0.76 0.26 1.66
CA ALA A 119 -0.41 -0.32 2.32
C ALA A 119 -1.68 0.53 2.10
N CYS A 120 -1.56 1.87 2.17
CA CYS A 120 -2.69 2.77 1.93
C CYS A 120 -3.13 2.84 0.46
N ALA A 121 -2.30 2.40 -0.48
CA ALA A 121 -2.69 2.29 -1.89
C ALA A 121 -3.54 1.05 -2.16
N CYS A 122 -3.38 -0.01 -1.37
CA CYS A 122 -4.22 -1.21 -1.45
C CYS A 122 -5.69 -0.89 -1.14
N ASP A 123 -6.61 -1.69 -1.71
CA ASP A 123 -8.05 -1.55 -1.47
C ASP A 123 -8.42 -1.79 -0.01
N LEU A 124 -7.73 -2.72 0.65
CA LEU A 124 -7.94 -3.09 2.04
C LEU A 124 -6.60 -3.33 2.76
N ILE A 125 -6.55 -2.94 4.02
CA ILE A 125 -5.47 -3.28 4.94
C ILE A 125 -6.04 -4.23 6.00
N VAL A 126 -5.57 -5.47 6.00
CA VAL A 126 -5.83 -6.44 7.07
C VAL A 126 -4.64 -6.39 8.01
N ALA A 127 -4.82 -5.71 9.14
CA ALA A 127 -3.77 -5.48 10.12
C ALA A 127 -3.87 -6.47 11.28
N GLY A 128 -2.77 -7.14 11.58
CA GLY A 128 -2.65 -8.01 12.75
C GLY A 128 -2.61 -7.24 14.08
N GLN A 129 -2.64 -7.97 15.19
CA GLN A 129 -2.65 -7.37 16.54
C GLN A 129 -1.35 -6.63 16.88
N SER A 130 -0.25 -7.03 16.25
CA SER A 130 1.07 -6.42 16.41
C SER A 130 1.25 -5.16 15.55
N ALA A 131 0.35 -4.94 14.59
CA ALA A 131 0.53 -3.95 13.54
C ALA A 131 0.40 -2.52 14.05
N PHE A 132 1.31 -1.67 13.60
CA PHE A 132 1.25 -0.23 13.82
C PHE A 132 1.68 0.54 12.58
N ILE A 133 1.03 1.67 12.32
CA ILE A 133 1.34 2.57 11.22
C ILE A 133 2.13 3.78 11.70
N THR A 134 3.12 4.20 10.93
CA THR A 134 3.87 5.45 11.17
C THR A 134 4.35 6.08 9.87
N LEU A 135 4.35 7.41 9.81
CA LEU A 135 4.76 8.20 8.63
C LEU A 135 5.90 9.15 9.04
N PRO A 136 7.12 8.64 9.33
CA PRO A 136 8.20 9.42 9.92
C PRO A 136 8.98 10.29 8.91
N PHE A 137 8.37 10.64 7.77
CA PHE A 137 9.00 11.40 6.69
C PHE A 137 9.58 12.74 7.16
N GLY A 138 8.86 13.44 8.04
CA GLY A 138 9.32 14.72 8.58
C GLY A 138 10.58 14.65 9.42
N ARG A 139 10.93 13.47 10.00
CA ARG A 139 12.18 13.28 10.75
C ARG A 139 13.42 13.32 9.86
N ILE A 140 13.25 13.08 8.56
CA ILE A 140 14.32 13.10 7.56
C ILE A 140 14.12 14.25 6.54
N GLY A 141 13.28 15.24 6.87
CA GLY A 141 13.04 16.41 6.02
C GLY A 141 12.24 16.13 4.76
N LEU A 142 11.52 15.00 4.69
CA LEU A 142 10.71 14.63 3.53
C LEU A 142 9.21 14.87 3.78
N MET A 143 8.48 15.12 2.69
CA MET A 143 7.03 15.00 2.65
C MET A 143 6.64 13.52 2.52
N PRO A 144 5.49 13.07 3.07
CA PRO A 144 4.96 11.75 2.75
C PRO A 144 4.70 11.60 1.24
N ASP A 145 5.27 10.56 0.65
CA ASP A 145 5.24 10.25 -0.78
C ASP A 145 4.29 9.06 -1.09
N GLY A 146 4.36 8.51 -2.31
CA GLY A 146 3.59 7.33 -2.71
C GLY A 146 2.06 7.53 -2.63
N GLY A 147 1.59 8.78 -2.79
CA GLY A 147 0.17 9.12 -2.68
C GLY A 147 -0.41 9.04 -1.26
N ALA A 148 0.41 8.79 -0.22
CA ALA A 148 -0.06 8.59 1.15
C ALA A 148 -0.93 9.72 1.67
N VAL A 149 -0.61 10.98 1.36
CA VAL A 149 -1.42 12.13 1.82
C VAL A 149 -2.84 12.06 1.27
N ALA A 150 -3.01 11.62 0.01
CA ALA A 150 -4.32 11.51 -0.62
C ALA A 150 -5.08 10.27 -0.13
N THR A 151 -4.44 9.09 -0.16
CA THR A 151 -5.08 7.81 0.19
C THR A 151 -5.42 7.74 1.68
N LEU A 152 -4.54 8.24 2.55
CA LEU A 152 -4.79 8.29 3.98
C LEU A 152 -5.90 9.28 4.33
N ALA A 153 -5.89 10.47 3.73
CA ALA A 153 -6.95 11.47 3.97
C ALA A 153 -8.32 10.96 3.51
N ALA A 154 -8.39 10.25 2.39
CA ALA A 154 -9.61 9.59 1.92
C ALA A 154 -10.08 8.49 2.89
N SER A 155 -9.15 7.77 3.51
CA SER A 155 -9.45 6.64 4.41
C SER A 155 -9.89 7.06 5.82
N VAL A 156 -9.21 8.03 6.44
CA VAL A 156 -9.45 8.39 7.86
C VAL A 156 -9.97 9.82 8.08
N GLY A 157 -10.06 10.60 7.01
CA GLY A 157 -10.39 12.02 7.03
C GLY A 157 -9.17 12.91 7.30
N ARG A 158 -9.20 14.13 6.76
CA ARG A 158 -8.08 15.11 6.78
C ARG A 158 -7.45 15.30 8.16
N HIS A 159 -8.24 15.51 9.21
CA HIS A 159 -7.70 15.83 10.55
C HIS A 159 -6.97 14.63 11.19
N ARG A 160 -7.45 13.40 10.96
CA ARG A 160 -6.76 12.20 11.46
C ARG A 160 -5.49 11.94 10.68
N ALA A 161 -5.54 12.08 9.36
CA ALA A 161 -4.36 11.99 8.50
C ALA A 161 -3.28 13.01 8.94
N MET A 162 -3.66 14.27 9.15
CA MET A 162 -2.75 15.31 9.63
C MET A 162 -2.17 14.97 11.01
N ARG A 163 -2.97 14.42 11.92
CA ARG A 163 -2.46 13.97 13.23
C ARG A 163 -1.40 12.89 13.09
N LEU A 164 -1.61 11.91 12.21
CA LEU A 164 -0.65 10.84 11.94
C LEU A 164 0.66 11.39 11.37
N VAL A 165 0.56 12.25 10.35
CA VAL A 165 1.71 12.84 9.64
C VAL A 165 2.50 13.81 10.54
N LEU A 166 1.84 14.65 11.35
CA LEU A 166 2.54 15.61 12.21
C LEU A 166 3.19 14.96 13.43
N ARG A 167 2.51 13.97 14.06
CA ARG A 167 3.05 13.32 15.27
C ARG A 167 4.15 12.32 14.97
N GLN A 168 4.10 11.65 13.82
CA GLN A 168 5.16 10.73 13.36
C GLN A 168 5.48 9.59 14.36
N GLY A 169 4.52 9.28 15.25
CA GLY A 169 4.62 8.22 16.24
C GLY A 169 3.98 6.93 15.74
N ALA A 170 4.28 5.81 16.42
CA ALA A 170 3.62 4.55 16.15
C ALA A 170 2.13 4.62 16.55
N HIS A 171 1.24 4.35 15.59
CA HIS A 171 -0.20 4.29 15.82
C HIS A 171 -0.66 2.83 15.66
N PRO A 172 -1.02 2.14 16.75
CA PRO A 172 -1.51 0.77 16.68
C PRO A 172 -2.75 0.67 15.77
N CYS A 173 -2.76 -0.33 14.88
CA CYS A 173 -3.88 -0.61 14.00
C CYS A 173 -4.97 -1.43 14.71
N GLY A 174 -4.57 -2.29 15.66
CA GLY A 174 -5.48 -3.04 16.53
C GLY A 174 -5.97 -2.22 17.74
N ARG A 175 -7.18 -2.52 18.22
CA ARG A 175 -7.59 -2.12 19.57
C ARG A 175 -6.84 -2.98 20.59
N ARG A 176 -5.70 -2.50 21.10
CA ARG A 176 -5.31 -2.91 22.45
C ARG A 176 -6.38 -2.36 23.39
N HIS A 177 -7.02 -3.23 24.18
CA HIS A 177 -7.65 -2.78 25.41
C HIS A 177 -6.59 -1.98 26.17
N ALA A 178 -6.92 -0.72 26.45
CA ALA A 178 -6.02 0.23 27.03
C ALA A 178 -5.76 -0.10 28.50
N ASP A 179 -4.92 -1.10 28.75
CA ASP A 179 -4.31 -1.34 30.05
C ASP A 179 -2.79 -1.39 29.84
N GLY A 180 -2.11 -0.26 30.09
CA GLY A 180 -0.67 -0.25 30.33
C GLY A 180 0.15 0.89 29.71
N ALA A 181 -0.26 1.49 28.60
CA ALA A 181 0.53 2.58 28.01
C ALA A 181 0.10 3.94 28.59
N ARG A 182 0.61 4.28 29.79
CA ARG A 182 0.57 5.66 30.31
C ARG A 182 1.49 6.56 29.47
N GLY A 183 0.98 6.99 28.32
CA GLY A 183 1.44 8.19 27.61
C GLY A 183 0.31 9.21 27.68
N ARG A 184 0.58 10.39 28.23
CA ARG A 184 -0.41 11.46 28.49
C ARG A 184 -1.12 11.88 27.19
N ASP A 185 -2.27 11.27 26.90
CA ASP A 185 -3.23 11.81 25.92
C ASP A 185 -4.23 12.65 26.70
N HIS A 186 -3.88 13.93 26.93
CA HIS A 186 -4.86 14.94 27.32
C HIS A 186 -5.69 15.34 26.10
N GLY A 187 -6.52 14.41 25.65
CA GLY A 187 -7.55 14.61 24.65
C GLY A 187 -8.74 13.78 25.08
N ARG A 188 -9.80 14.44 25.58
CA ARG A 188 -11.05 13.77 25.95
C ARG A 188 -11.50 12.84 24.81
N PRO A 189 -12.06 11.65 25.11
CA PRO A 189 -12.57 10.78 24.07
C PRO A 189 -13.64 11.51 23.26
N CYS A 190 -13.48 11.49 21.94
CA CYS A 190 -14.46 12.01 20.98
C CYS A 190 -15.83 11.35 21.23
N PRO A 191 -16.95 12.12 21.28
CA PRO A 191 -18.26 11.54 21.51
C PRO A 191 -18.63 10.58 20.38
N ARG A 192 -19.07 9.37 20.76
CA ARG A 192 -19.44 8.29 19.83
C ARG A 192 -20.61 8.71 18.94
N PRO A 193 -20.55 8.57 17.61
CA PRO A 193 -21.78 8.50 16.83
C PRO A 193 -22.52 7.21 17.19
N ARG A 194 -23.75 7.33 17.70
CA ARG A 194 -24.63 6.19 17.99
C ARG A 194 -25.15 5.61 16.66
N THR A 195 -24.46 4.61 16.12
CA THR A 195 -25.04 3.69 15.15
C THR A 195 -24.76 2.25 15.60
N ARG A 196 -25.85 1.55 15.94
CA ARG A 196 -25.88 0.10 16.17
C ARG A 196 -25.52 -0.57 14.84
N VAL A 197 -24.34 -1.18 14.73
CA VAL A 197 -24.04 -2.08 13.60
C VAL A 197 -24.57 -3.46 13.97
N GLY A 198 -25.71 -3.80 13.42
CA GLY A 198 -26.23 -5.16 13.38
C GLY A 198 -25.53 -5.96 12.28
N ARG A 199 -25.13 -7.18 12.64
CA ARG A 199 -24.99 -8.42 11.84
C ARG A 199 -24.65 -8.33 10.34
N GLY A 200 -23.56 -9.01 9.98
CA GLY A 200 -23.30 -9.58 8.65
C GLY A 200 -22.63 -8.62 7.69
N ILE A 201 -21.36 -8.87 7.37
CA ILE A 201 -20.67 -8.23 6.23
C ILE A 201 -21.33 -8.78 4.96
N PRO A 202 -21.96 -7.95 4.11
CA PRO A 202 -22.38 -8.39 2.79
C PRO A 202 -21.13 -8.63 1.94
N VAL A 203 -20.99 -9.81 1.35
CA VAL A 203 -19.98 -10.06 0.32
C VAL A 203 -20.36 -9.22 -0.90
N LEU A 204 -19.64 -8.13 -1.14
CA LEU A 204 -19.81 -7.35 -2.38
C LEU A 204 -19.31 -8.19 -3.57
N PRO A 205 -20.02 -8.20 -4.71
CA PRO A 205 -19.53 -8.88 -5.91
C PRO A 205 -18.19 -8.25 -6.35
N ALA A 206 -17.29 -9.10 -6.86
CA ALA A 206 -16.02 -8.68 -7.44
C ALA A 206 -16.25 -7.52 -8.43
N ARG A 207 -15.39 -6.49 -8.38
CA ARG A 207 -15.40 -5.41 -9.37
C ARG A 207 -15.41 -6.05 -10.76
N ARG A 208 -16.45 -5.80 -11.54
CA ARG A 208 -16.49 -6.24 -12.94
C ARG A 208 -15.33 -5.55 -13.65
N ARG A 209 -14.43 -6.32 -14.26
CA ARG A 209 -13.38 -5.81 -15.16
C ARG A 209 -14.02 -4.76 -16.07
N ARG A 210 -13.55 -3.52 -16.03
CA ARG A 210 -14.06 -2.51 -16.95
C ARG A 210 -13.67 -2.96 -18.35
N PRO A 211 -14.61 -3.06 -19.32
CA PRO A 211 -14.22 -3.29 -20.70
C PRO A 211 -13.31 -2.14 -21.13
N ASP A 212 -12.18 -2.51 -21.73
CA ASP A 212 -11.14 -1.64 -22.25
C ASP A 212 -11.75 -0.50 -23.09
N GLN A 213 -11.67 0.74 -22.57
CA GLN A 213 -12.21 1.93 -23.23
C GLN A 213 -11.30 2.44 -24.36
N THR A 214 -10.19 1.75 -24.68
CA THR A 214 -9.28 2.18 -25.76
C THR A 214 -9.68 1.73 -27.16
N ARG A 215 -10.70 0.88 -27.34
CA ARG A 215 -11.34 0.65 -28.65
C ARG A 215 -12.35 1.75 -28.99
N ARG A 216 -11.89 3.00 -29.16
CA ARG A 216 -12.62 3.96 -30.01
C ARG A 216 -12.34 3.59 -31.46
N GLN A 217 -13.38 3.21 -32.19
CA GLN A 217 -13.34 2.90 -33.62
C GLN A 217 -12.71 4.07 -34.42
N PRO A 218 -11.75 3.84 -35.32
CA PRO A 218 -11.39 4.80 -36.35
C PRO A 218 -12.34 4.61 -37.53
N GLY A 219 -13.21 5.59 -37.78
CA GLY A 219 -13.96 5.65 -39.03
C GLY A 219 -15.34 6.25 -38.90
N LEU A 220 -15.46 7.56 -39.15
CA LEU A 220 -16.58 8.08 -39.92
C LEU A 220 -16.19 9.41 -40.61
N LEU A 221 -15.96 9.29 -41.91
CA LEU A 221 -16.24 10.24 -43.00
C LEU A 221 -15.40 11.52 -43.14
N ALA A 222 -14.48 11.45 -44.10
CA ALA A 222 -14.21 12.53 -45.03
C ALA A 222 -15.45 12.84 -45.91
N SER A 223 -15.59 14.11 -46.30
CA SER A 223 -16.19 14.63 -47.54
C SER A 223 -17.17 15.78 -47.29
N THR A 224 -16.74 17.00 -47.62
CA THR A 224 -17.44 17.83 -48.61
C THR A 224 -16.48 18.93 -49.05
N ALA A 225 -16.21 18.92 -50.35
CA ALA A 225 -15.60 20.01 -51.08
C ALA A 225 -16.61 21.15 -51.24
N THR A 226 -16.19 22.39 -51.03
CA THR A 226 -16.19 23.53 -51.97
C THR A 226 -15.62 24.73 -51.22
#